data_AF-A0A7C0ZDF8-F1
#
_entry.id   AF-A0A7C0ZDF8-F1
#
_cell.length_a   1.000
_cell.length_b   1.000
_cell.length_c   1.000
_cell.angle_alpha   90.00
_cell.angle_beta   90.00
_cell.angle_gamma   90.00
#
_symmetry.space_group_name_H-M   'P 1'
#
loop_
_entity.id
_entity.type
_entity.pdbx_description
1 polymer ?
#
loop_
_entity_poly.entity_id
_entity_poly.type
_entity_poly.pdbx_seq_one_letter_code
_entity_poly.pdbx_strand_id
1 'polypeptide(L)'
;MVELVAGHDGAELRGLERGYVRLRDVAALRVDGNLVGAFMATCLSPTDAYERSARIDLALKRAIERGLEALYKGVEMASLSSDEAKRAVASIKLGILYAGGDDAAILTPAWASSIMALILGREFQRNLGGVRGLSIGLAAASARANIWGLLDASHKLMEKAKDGGRRDPRGSFIAFDFITSGSFSGASADARFRILKKRKLSSQPLPIEPCGKRSLKELLSLVMGDCEDYSELFKRAYTLSRIDDERLVGGTPLEDVEREKRRVKRIREVIGKTLATIENLTSERVGEGWDLALLAAHVFARRQIARLEGKEELLEAYKCVRELLPKRLGKGSLLSDADRLIQILGGGVL
;
A
#
# COMPACT_ATOMS: atom_id res chain seq x y z
N MET A 1 8.29 14.09 16.36
CA MET A 1 7.39 14.76 15.39
C MET A 1 6.90 13.76 14.33
N VAL A 2 7.78 12.93 13.77
CA VAL A 2 7.40 11.84 12.83
C VAL A 2 6.49 10.81 13.50
N GLU A 3 6.67 10.59 14.80
CA GLU A 3 5.87 9.68 15.59
C GLU A 3 4.40 10.14 15.66
N LEU A 4 4.13 11.45 15.69
CA LEU A 4 2.77 11.99 15.61
C LEU A 4 2.16 11.75 14.23
N VAL A 5 2.95 11.84 13.16
CA VAL A 5 2.53 11.50 11.79
C VAL A 5 2.31 9.99 11.63
N ALA A 6 3.10 9.15 12.31
CA ALA A 6 2.87 7.71 12.40
C ALA A 6 1.62 7.36 13.22
N GLY A 7 1.03 8.35 13.91
CA GLY A 7 -0.25 8.26 14.61
C GLY A 7 -0.14 8.05 16.11
N HIS A 8 1.04 8.17 16.72
CA HIS A 8 1.17 8.12 18.19
C HIS A 8 0.50 9.33 18.83
N ASP A 9 -0.18 9.12 19.96
CA ASP A 9 -0.63 10.21 20.80
C ASP A 9 0.39 10.59 21.90
N GLY A 10 0.13 11.68 22.62
CA GLY A 10 1.04 12.17 23.66
C GLY A 10 1.25 11.19 24.82
N ALA A 11 0.28 10.32 25.12
CA ALA A 11 0.41 9.29 26.15
C ALA A 11 1.22 8.09 25.62
N GLU A 12 0.97 7.67 24.38
CA GLU A 12 1.73 6.64 23.68
C GLU A 12 3.20 7.02 23.52
N LEU A 13 3.52 8.29 23.25
CA LEU A 13 4.90 8.78 23.22
C LEU A 13 5.62 8.60 24.57
N ARG A 14 4.95 8.87 25.69
CA ARG A 14 5.51 8.59 27.02
C ARG A 14 5.63 7.09 27.30
N GLY A 15 4.70 6.30 26.77
CA GLY A 15 4.73 4.83 26.84
C GLY A 15 5.87 4.22 26.02
N LEU A 16 6.25 4.84 24.90
CA LEU A 16 7.38 4.45 24.06
C LEU A 16 8.72 4.62 24.79
N GLU A 17 8.90 5.72 25.52
CA GLU A 17 10.10 5.97 26.35
C GLU A 17 10.25 4.92 27.46
N ARG A 18 9.12 4.43 27.98
CA ARG A 18 9.06 3.42 29.03
C ARG A 18 9.08 1.98 28.50
N GLY A 19 9.00 1.78 27.19
CA GLY A 19 9.11 0.47 26.52
C GLY A 19 7.83 -0.38 26.50
N TYR A 20 6.66 0.16 26.84
CA TYR A 20 5.40 -0.59 26.91
C TYR A 20 4.51 -0.41 25.67
N VAL A 21 4.84 0.53 24.77
CA VAL A 21 4.11 0.78 23.53
C VAL A 21 4.99 0.41 22.34
N ARG A 22 4.44 -0.30 21.34
CA ARG A 22 5.16 -0.59 20.10
C ARG A 22 5.24 0.63 19.20
N LEU A 23 6.40 0.84 18.60
CA LEU A 23 6.62 1.93 17.66
C LEU A 23 5.88 1.67 16.34
N ARG A 24 4.93 2.54 16.01
CA ARG A 24 4.23 2.55 14.72
C ARG A 24 5.13 2.94 13.56
N ASP A 25 4.77 2.44 12.39
CA ASP A 25 5.44 2.72 11.13
C ASP A 25 4.89 3.99 10.45
N VAL A 26 5.76 4.68 9.71
CA VAL A 26 5.44 5.82 8.87
C VAL A 26 5.69 5.46 7.40
N ALA A 27 4.92 6.05 6.50
CA ALA A 27 5.13 5.92 5.07
C ALA A 27 5.33 7.30 4.42
N ALA A 28 6.23 7.35 3.45
CA ALA A 28 6.34 8.45 2.51
C ALA A 28 5.61 8.07 1.21
N LEU A 29 4.62 8.87 0.87
CA LEU A 29 3.83 8.77 -0.35
C LEU A 29 4.22 9.93 -1.28
N ARG A 30 4.66 9.60 -2.50
CA ARG A 30 4.96 10.59 -3.54
C ARG A 30 4.12 10.33 -4.77
N VAL A 31 3.57 11.38 -5.35
CA VAL A 31 2.74 11.31 -6.56
C VAL A 31 3.23 12.31 -7.59
N ASP A 32 3.06 11.96 -8.87
CA ASP A 32 3.42 12.79 -10.01
C ASP A 32 2.49 12.47 -11.21
N GLY A 33 2.10 13.51 -11.95
CA GLY A 33 1.15 13.40 -13.04
C GLY A 33 1.72 12.72 -14.28
N ASN A 34 0.99 11.72 -14.81
CA ASN A 34 1.45 11.01 -16.00
C ASN A 34 1.39 11.93 -17.23
N LEU A 35 2.54 12.26 -17.81
CA LEU A 35 2.66 13.06 -19.05
C LEU A 35 1.78 14.33 -19.06
N VAL A 36 1.71 15.01 -17.92
CA VAL A 36 0.94 16.25 -17.77
C VAL A 36 1.53 17.36 -18.64
N GLY A 37 2.86 17.46 -18.74
CA GLY A 37 3.50 18.40 -19.67
C GLY A 37 3.07 18.21 -21.13
N ALA A 38 2.98 16.96 -21.60
CA ALA A 38 2.48 16.66 -22.95
C ALA A 38 0.99 16.97 -23.10
N PHE A 39 0.19 16.78 -22.04
CA PHE A 39 -1.21 17.20 -22.01
C PHE A 39 -1.34 18.73 -22.10
N MET A 40 -0.53 19.48 -21.37
CA MET A 40 -0.50 20.94 -21.41
C MET A 40 0.02 21.49 -22.74
N ALA A 41 0.96 20.82 -23.41
CA ALA A 41 1.47 21.23 -24.71
C ALA A 41 0.41 21.20 -25.82
N THR A 42 -0.72 20.51 -25.61
CA THR A 42 -1.84 20.43 -26.57
C THR A 42 -2.94 21.46 -26.31
N CYS A 43 -2.66 22.50 -25.53
CA CYS A 43 -3.63 23.59 -25.32
C CYS A 43 -3.82 24.41 -26.60
N LEU A 44 -5.06 24.79 -26.91
CA LEU A 44 -5.40 25.57 -28.11
C LEU A 44 -5.28 27.07 -27.91
N SER A 45 -5.36 27.54 -26.66
CA SER A 45 -5.32 28.96 -26.30
C SER A 45 -4.77 29.15 -24.88
N PRO A 46 -4.40 30.38 -24.50
CA PRO A 46 -4.05 30.71 -23.11
C PRO A 46 -5.16 30.37 -22.11
N THR A 47 -6.42 30.53 -22.50
CA THR A 47 -7.58 30.19 -21.66
C THR A 47 -7.69 28.69 -21.41
N ASP A 48 -7.51 27.87 -22.45
CA ASP A 48 -7.48 26.40 -22.32
C ASP A 48 -6.32 25.94 -21.41
N ALA A 49 -5.14 26.57 -21.56
CA ALA A 49 -4.01 26.32 -20.67
C ALA A 49 -4.32 26.66 -19.20
N TYR A 50 -4.95 27.80 -18.94
CA TYR A 50 -5.37 28.18 -17.60
C TYR A 50 -6.38 27.18 -17.01
N GLU A 51 -7.41 26.81 -17.77
CA GLU A 51 -8.44 25.87 -17.32
C GLU A 51 -7.88 24.47 -17.04
N ARG A 52 -7.00 23.95 -17.91
CA ARG A 52 -6.34 22.65 -17.68
C ARG A 52 -5.46 22.69 -16.45
N SER A 53 -4.65 23.74 -16.29
CA SER A 53 -3.80 23.91 -15.10
C SER A 53 -4.63 23.93 -13.82
N ALA A 54 -5.72 24.70 -13.79
CA ALA A 54 -6.63 24.75 -12.65
C ALA A 54 -7.28 23.40 -12.37
N ARG A 55 -7.69 22.67 -13.43
CA ARG A 55 -8.32 21.35 -13.28
C ARG A 55 -7.35 20.30 -12.73
N ILE A 56 -6.09 20.32 -13.15
CA ILE A 56 -5.05 19.42 -12.63
C ILE A 56 -4.87 19.62 -11.12
N ASP A 57 -4.67 20.87 -10.70
CA ASP A 57 -4.48 21.22 -9.29
C ASP A 57 -5.72 20.88 -8.43
N LEU A 58 -6.92 21.22 -8.93
CA LEU A 58 -8.19 20.89 -8.27
C LEU A 58 -8.41 19.37 -8.18
N ALA A 59 -8.04 18.60 -9.21
CA ALA A 59 -8.20 17.16 -9.21
C ALA A 59 -7.36 16.49 -8.10
N LEU A 60 -6.12 16.94 -7.92
CA LEU A 60 -5.25 16.45 -6.85
C LEU A 60 -5.79 16.82 -5.46
N LYS A 61 -6.18 18.08 -5.27
CA LYS A 61 -6.73 18.56 -3.98
C LYS A 61 -8.03 17.84 -3.60
N ARG A 62 -8.95 17.66 -4.56
CA ARG A 62 -10.20 16.90 -4.34
C ARG A 62 -9.93 15.43 -4.02
N ALA A 63 -8.92 14.83 -4.65
CA ALA A 63 -8.54 13.45 -4.36
C ALA A 63 -7.99 13.30 -2.93
N ILE A 64 -7.18 14.25 -2.46
CA ILE A 64 -6.70 14.31 -1.07
C ILE A 64 -7.88 14.49 -0.10
N GLU A 65 -8.75 15.46 -0.36
CA GLU A 65 -9.94 15.74 0.46
C GLU A 65 -10.82 14.49 0.58
N ARG A 66 -11.09 13.80 -0.53
CA ARG A 66 -11.86 12.56 -0.54
C ARG A 66 -11.19 11.44 0.26
N GLY A 67 -9.86 11.35 0.21
CA GLY A 67 -9.08 10.42 1.03
C GLY A 67 -9.22 10.70 2.52
N LEU A 68 -9.15 11.97 2.92
CA LEU A 68 -9.30 12.39 4.31
C LEU A 68 -10.73 12.19 4.83
N GLU A 69 -11.76 12.45 4.02
CA GLU A 69 -13.15 12.14 4.36
C GLU A 69 -13.36 10.64 4.59
N ALA A 70 -12.83 9.80 3.68
CA ALA A 70 -12.95 8.36 3.78
C ALA A 70 -12.22 7.82 5.01
N LEU A 71 -11.04 8.35 5.30
CA LEU A 71 -10.25 8.05 6.49
C LEU A 71 -11.01 8.40 7.76
N TYR A 72 -11.57 9.62 7.84
CA TYR A 72 -12.36 10.07 8.99
C TYR A 72 -13.48 9.08 9.29
N LYS A 73 -14.31 8.79 8.29
CA LYS A 73 -15.46 7.87 8.43
C LYS A 73 -15.02 6.46 8.80
N GLY A 74 -13.97 5.95 8.14
CA GLY A 74 -13.48 4.60 8.41
C GLY A 74 -12.93 4.43 9.82
N VAL A 75 -12.18 5.42 10.32
CA VAL A 75 -11.68 5.41 11.70
C VAL A 75 -12.82 5.58 12.69
N GLU A 76 -13.76 6.50 12.46
CA GLU A 76 -14.93 6.70 13.34
C GLU A 76 -15.77 5.42 13.45
N MET A 77 -15.96 4.69 12.35
CA MET A 77 -16.64 3.39 12.32
C MET A 77 -15.88 2.29 13.07
N ALA A 78 -14.55 2.33 13.08
CA ALA A 78 -13.73 1.31 13.76
C ALA A 78 -13.60 1.58 15.26
N SER A 79 -13.31 2.83 15.63
CA SER A 79 -13.04 3.26 17.00
C SER A 79 -14.28 3.65 17.79
N LEU A 80 -15.43 3.83 17.12
CA LEU A 80 -16.62 4.45 17.69
C LEU A 80 -16.33 5.84 18.30
N SER A 81 -15.30 6.52 17.80
CA SER A 81 -14.80 7.79 18.36
C SER A 81 -14.45 8.80 17.27
N SER A 82 -15.18 9.91 17.27
CA SER A 82 -14.90 11.08 16.41
C SER A 82 -13.53 11.68 16.69
N ASP A 83 -13.04 11.64 17.93
CA ASP A 83 -11.75 12.23 18.28
C ASP A 83 -10.56 11.40 17.77
N GLU A 84 -10.69 10.07 17.73
CA GLU A 84 -9.74 9.21 17.02
C GLU A 84 -9.71 9.52 15.51
N ALA A 85 -10.88 9.69 14.90
CA ALA A 85 -11.00 10.02 13.49
C ALA A 85 -10.35 11.38 13.16
N LYS A 86 -10.61 12.42 13.99
CA LYS A 86 -9.95 13.73 13.88
C LYS A 86 -8.44 13.61 14.00
N ARG A 87 -7.94 12.80 14.95
CA ARG A 87 -6.50 12.57 15.13
C ARG A 87 -5.87 11.90 13.91
N ALA A 88 -6.48 10.85 13.36
CA ALA A 88 -5.99 10.19 12.16
C ALA A 88 -5.89 11.16 10.96
N VAL A 89 -6.91 11.99 10.76
CA VAL A 89 -6.90 13.06 9.74
C VAL A 89 -5.81 14.09 10.03
N ALA A 90 -5.66 14.52 11.29
CA ALA A 90 -4.63 15.46 11.68
C ALA A 90 -3.22 14.92 11.42
N SER A 91 -2.96 13.64 11.68
CA SER A 91 -1.68 12.99 11.38
C SER A 91 -1.32 13.08 9.90
N ILE A 92 -2.27 12.85 8.98
CA ILE A 92 -2.01 13.02 7.54
C ILE A 92 -1.81 14.49 7.19
N LYS A 93 -2.67 15.40 7.68
CA LYS A 93 -2.54 16.84 7.40
C LYS A 93 -1.18 17.40 7.85
N LEU A 94 -0.71 17.00 9.03
CA LEU A 94 0.62 17.35 9.54
C LEU A 94 1.75 16.77 8.69
N GLY A 95 1.51 15.65 8.02
CA GLY A 95 2.49 15.00 7.16
C GLY A 95 2.51 15.49 5.71
N ILE A 96 1.58 16.35 5.27
CA ILE A 96 1.63 16.94 3.93
C ILE A 96 2.84 17.89 3.85
N LEU A 97 3.85 17.52 3.08
CA LEU A 97 5.04 18.35 2.85
C LEU A 97 4.76 19.38 1.76
N TYR A 98 4.15 18.93 0.66
CA TYR A 98 3.59 19.78 -0.39
C TYR A 98 2.54 19.00 -1.19
N ALA A 99 1.56 19.70 -1.75
CA ALA A 99 0.60 19.17 -2.70
C ALA A 99 0.11 20.31 -3.60
N GLY A 100 0.46 20.28 -4.89
CA GLY A 100 0.09 21.33 -5.82
C GLY A 100 0.40 20.97 -7.26
N GLY A 101 -0.45 21.42 -8.18
CA GLY A 101 -0.40 20.98 -9.57
C GLY A 101 -0.67 19.48 -9.65
N ASP A 102 0.25 18.73 -10.26
CA ASP A 102 0.18 17.28 -10.42
C ASP A 102 1.08 16.47 -9.47
N ASP A 103 1.87 17.15 -8.63
CA ASP A 103 2.83 16.53 -7.73
C ASP A 103 2.45 16.72 -6.26
N ALA A 104 2.69 15.68 -5.45
CA ALA A 104 2.62 15.79 -3.99
C ALA A 104 3.65 14.89 -3.29
N ALA A 105 4.04 15.31 -2.09
CA ALA A 105 4.77 14.48 -1.14
C ALA A 105 4.09 14.55 0.22
N ILE A 106 3.71 13.40 0.75
CA ILE A 106 2.91 13.27 1.98
C ILE A 106 3.54 12.17 2.84
N LEU A 107 3.82 12.49 4.11
CA LEU A 107 4.06 11.51 5.15
C LEU A 107 2.73 11.07 5.75
N THR A 108 2.51 9.78 5.88
CA THR A 108 1.25 9.21 6.42
C THR A 108 1.56 8.11 7.42
N PRO A 109 0.63 7.79 8.33
CA PRO A 109 0.68 6.50 9.02
C PRO A 109 0.79 5.37 8.00
N ALA A 110 1.67 4.39 8.22
CA ALA A 110 1.89 3.34 7.23
C ALA A 110 0.60 2.58 6.88
N TRP A 111 -0.24 2.28 7.88
CA TRP A 111 -1.48 1.53 7.71
C TRP A 111 -2.49 2.21 6.77
N ALA A 112 -2.48 3.55 6.67
CA ALA A 112 -3.39 4.31 5.82
C ALA A 112 -2.83 4.51 4.39
N SER A 113 -1.53 4.34 4.21
CA SER A 113 -0.77 4.86 3.07
C SER A 113 -1.16 4.22 1.72
N SER A 114 -1.35 2.90 1.69
CA SER A 114 -1.74 2.17 0.48
C SER A 114 -3.18 2.47 0.04
N ILE A 115 -4.08 2.69 1.01
CA ILE A 115 -5.47 3.09 0.73
C ILE A 115 -5.50 4.54 0.23
N MET A 116 -4.71 5.44 0.83
CA MET A 116 -4.55 6.80 0.31
C MET A 116 -4.04 6.79 -1.14
N ALA A 117 -3.06 5.96 -1.48
CA ALA A 117 -2.59 5.80 -2.85
C ALA A 117 -3.70 5.34 -3.82
N LEU A 118 -4.53 4.37 -3.41
CA LEU A 118 -5.69 3.91 -4.18
C LEU A 118 -6.64 5.08 -4.49
N ILE A 119 -7.01 5.85 -3.46
CA ILE A 119 -7.96 6.96 -3.60
C ILE A 119 -7.35 8.09 -4.44
N LEU A 120 -6.10 8.48 -4.20
CA LEU A 120 -5.43 9.52 -4.98
C LEU A 120 -5.41 9.16 -6.46
N GLY A 121 -4.95 7.96 -6.80
CA GLY A 121 -4.87 7.53 -8.19
C GLY A 121 -6.23 7.48 -8.90
N ARG A 122 -7.28 7.07 -8.18
CA ARG A 122 -8.65 6.92 -8.73
C ARG A 122 -9.38 8.25 -8.84
N GLU A 123 -9.39 9.03 -7.76
CA GLU A 123 -10.12 10.28 -7.71
C GLU A 123 -9.42 11.37 -8.53
N PHE A 124 -8.09 11.38 -8.63
CA PHE A 124 -7.40 12.28 -9.56
C PHE A 124 -7.84 12.02 -11.00
N GLN A 125 -7.77 10.75 -11.44
CA GLN A 125 -8.16 10.35 -12.78
C GLN A 125 -9.63 10.71 -13.07
N ARG A 126 -10.54 10.46 -12.11
CA ARG A 126 -11.95 10.83 -12.23
C ARG A 126 -12.18 12.32 -12.34
N ASN A 127 -11.58 13.12 -11.45
CA ASN A 127 -11.73 14.58 -11.45
C ASN A 127 -11.13 15.24 -12.69
N LEU A 128 -10.13 14.61 -13.32
CA LEU A 128 -9.54 15.07 -14.58
C LEU A 128 -10.32 14.56 -15.83
N GLY A 129 -11.36 13.73 -15.66
CA GLY A 129 -12.16 13.20 -16.76
C GLY A 129 -11.52 12.01 -17.49
N GLY A 130 -10.63 11.26 -16.83
CA GLY A 130 -10.01 10.05 -17.38
C GLY A 130 -8.88 10.29 -18.38
N VAL A 131 -8.46 11.54 -18.58
CA VAL A 131 -7.46 11.89 -19.59
C VAL A 131 -6.02 11.59 -19.16
N ARG A 132 -5.72 11.71 -17.86
CA ARG A 132 -4.43 11.37 -17.24
C ARG A 132 -4.62 10.74 -15.86
N GLY A 133 -3.65 9.93 -15.45
CA GLY A 133 -3.55 9.36 -14.11
C GLY A 133 -2.28 9.82 -13.38
N LEU A 134 -1.97 9.14 -12.28
CA LEU A 134 -0.80 9.40 -11.42
C LEU A 134 0.21 8.26 -11.45
N SER A 135 1.48 8.60 -11.33
CA SER A 135 2.55 7.69 -10.90
C SER A 135 2.77 7.87 -9.41
N ILE A 136 2.70 6.78 -8.65
CA ILE A 136 2.70 6.79 -7.19
C ILE A 136 3.86 5.94 -6.68
N GLY A 137 4.67 6.51 -5.81
CA GLY A 137 5.71 5.81 -5.06
C GLY A 137 5.39 5.81 -3.57
N LEU A 138 5.56 4.65 -2.92
CA LEU A 138 5.26 4.50 -1.50
C LEU A 138 6.36 3.71 -0.79
N ALA A 139 7.04 4.34 0.15
CA ALA A 139 8.04 3.67 0.99
C ALA A 139 7.61 3.75 2.44
N ALA A 140 7.55 2.61 3.13
CA ALA A 140 7.18 2.54 4.54
C ALA A 140 8.31 1.93 5.38
N ALA A 141 8.44 2.41 6.61
CA ALA A 141 9.43 1.94 7.57
C ALA A 141 9.02 2.34 9.00
N SER A 142 9.78 1.86 9.97
CA SER A 142 9.69 2.34 11.36
C SER A 142 9.78 3.86 11.46
N ALA A 143 9.00 4.49 12.35
CA ALA A 143 9.03 5.95 12.53
C ALA A 143 10.39 6.52 12.98
N ARG A 144 11.32 5.65 13.43
CA ARG A 144 12.73 6.00 13.73
C ARG A 144 13.64 6.03 12.50
N ALA A 145 13.13 5.60 11.34
CA ALA A 145 13.90 5.58 10.11
C ALA A 145 14.28 7.00 9.65
N ASN A 146 15.33 7.08 8.84
CA ASN A 146 15.75 8.34 8.23
C ASN A 146 14.68 8.82 7.23
N ILE A 147 14.00 9.93 7.54
CA ILE A 147 12.95 10.52 6.72
C ILE A 147 13.46 10.87 5.32
N TRP A 148 14.66 11.45 5.21
CA TRP A 148 15.26 11.81 3.92
C TRP A 148 15.50 10.58 3.05
N GLY A 149 15.98 9.50 3.67
CA GLY A 149 16.07 8.20 3.00
C GLY A 149 14.70 7.74 2.53
N LEU A 150 13.69 7.75 3.41
CA LEU A 150 12.34 7.31 3.07
C LEU A 150 11.71 8.11 1.91
N LEU A 151 11.94 9.42 1.87
CA LEU A 151 11.51 10.31 0.78
C LEU A 151 12.24 10.02 -0.54
N ASP A 152 13.55 9.74 -0.47
CA ASP A 152 14.34 9.32 -1.63
C ASP A 152 13.88 7.95 -2.16
N ALA A 153 13.58 7.00 -1.27
CA ALA A 153 13.01 5.71 -1.60
C ALA A 153 11.63 5.83 -2.27
N SER A 154 10.72 6.64 -1.71
CA SER A 154 9.40 6.84 -2.31
C SER A 154 9.50 7.54 -3.66
N HIS A 155 10.39 8.52 -3.82
CA HIS A 155 10.65 9.14 -5.12
C HIS A 155 11.18 8.13 -6.14
N LYS A 156 12.14 7.28 -5.75
CA LYS A 156 12.66 6.26 -6.67
C LYS A 156 11.62 5.24 -7.09
N LEU A 157 10.71 4.86 -6.19
CA LEU A 157 9.58 3.98 -6.50
C LEU A 157 8.56 4.68 -7.41
N MET A 158 8.28 5.97 -7.21
CA MET A 158 7.43 6.77 -8.10
C MET A 158 8.00 6.81 -9.53
N GLU A 159 9.33 6.95 -9.67
CA GLU A 159 10.01 6.85 -10.97
C GLU A 159 9.84 5.46 -11.62
N LYS A 160 9.69 4.38 -10.85
CA LYS A 160 9.31 3.06 -11.39
C LYS A 160 7.85 3.00 -11.83
N ALA A 161 6.96 3.68 -11.10
CA ALA A 161 5.56 3.78 -11.48
C ALA A 161 5.35 4.53 -12.81
N LYS A 162 6.24 5.48 -13.13
CA LYS A 162 6.24 6.19 -14.43
C LYS A 162 6.40 5.26 -15.63
N ASP A 163 7.01 4.09 -15.49
CA ASP A 163 7.05 3.10 -16.59
C ASP A 163 5.65 2.55 -16.93
N GLY A 164 4.73 2.55 -15.97
CA GLY A 164 3.29 2.34 -16.22
C GLY A 164 2.66 3.52 -16.93
N GLY A 165 2.82 4.73 -16.37
CA GLY A 165 2.26 5.96 -16.93
C GLY A 165 2.74 6.32 -18.33
N ARG A 166 3.95 5.93 -18.72
CA ARG A 166 4.46 6.09 -20.10
C ARG A 166 3.76 5.17 -21.10
N ARG A 167 3.37 3.96 -20.65
CA ARG A 167 2.66 2.97 -21.49
C ARG A 167 1.17 3.28 -21.58
N ASP A 168 0.58 3.73 -20.48
CA ASP A 168 -0.81 4.17 -20.40
C ASP A 168 -0.90 5.46 -19.58
N PRO A 169 -0.85 6.64 -20.23
CA PRO A 169 -0.90 7.93 -19.53
C PRO A 169 -2.21 8.19 -18.81
N ARG A 170 -3.29 7.50 -19.20
CA ARG A 170 -4.62 7.64 -18.60
C ARG A 170 -4.70 6.91 -17.28
N GLY A 171 -4.02 5.78 -17.15
CA GLY A 171 -4.02 4.95 -15.95
C GLY A 171 -3.18 5.54 -14.82
N SER A 172 -3.52 5.16 -13.58
CA SER A 172 -2.70 5.44 -12.39
C SER A 172 -1.97 4.18 -11.95
N PHE A 173 -0.71 4.31 -11.54
CA PHE A 173 0.18 3.20 -11.22
C PHE A 173 0.92 3.42 -9.91
N ILE A 174 1.18 2.36 -9.15
CA ILE A 174 1.91 2.40 -7.88
C ILE A 174 3.10 1.43 -7.88
N ALA A 175 4.22 1.87 -7.32
CA ALA A 175 5.24 0.99 -6.79
C ALA A 175 5.47 1.29 -5.30
N PHE A 176 5.67 0.25 -4.50
CA PHE A 176 5.81 0.35 -3.07
C PHE A 176 6.80 -0.66 -2.47
N ASP A 177 7.38 -0.29 -1.33
CA ASP A 177 8.30 -1.10 -0.56
C ASP A 177 8.14 -0.88 0.95
N PHE A 178 8.45 -1.92 1.73
CA PHE A 178 8.55 -1.85 3.19
C PHE A 178 9.98 -2.14 3.61
N ILE A 179 10.62 -1.19 4.28
CA ILE A 179 12.04 -1.22 4.62
C ILE A 179 12.20 -1.61 6.08
N THR A 180 12.46 -2.90 6.31
CA THR A 180 12.69 -3.46 7.66
C THR A 180 14.07 -3.12 8.22
N SER A 181 15.11 -3.19 7.38
CA SER A 181 16.50 -3.02 7.77
C SER A 181 17.38 -2.58 6.60
N GLY A 182 18.58 -2.11 6.92
CA GLY A 182 19.56 -1.64 5.94
C GLY A 182 19.38 -0.17 5.56
N SER A 183 19.82 0.19 4.36
CA SER A 183 19.75 1.57 3.87
C SER A 183 18.34 1.92 3.37
N PHE A 184 17.86 3.07 3.83
CA PHE A 184 16.58 3.66 3.42
C PHE A 184 16.66 4.41 2.10
N SER A 185 17.80 4.37 1.37
CA SER A 185 17.98 5.13 0.13
C SER A 185 17.15 4.63 -1.06
N GLY A 186 16.94 5.50 -2.04
CA GLY A 186 16.36 5.19 -3.34
C GLY A 186 17.16 4.14 -4.10
N ALA A 187 18.49 4.16 -4.02
CA ALA A 187 19.34 3.13 -4.62
C ALA A 187 19.04 1.72 -4.05
N SER A 188 18.84 1.62 -2.73
CA SER A 188 18.49 0.36 -2.07
C SER A 188 17.08 -0.10 -2.43
N ALA A 189 16.11 0.82 -2.50
CA ALA A 189 14.75 0.51 -2.94
C ALA A 189 14.73 0.01 -4.40
N ASP A 190 15.48 0.65 -5.30
CA ASP A 190 15.62 0.22 -6.70
C ASP A 190 16.28 -1.16 -6.82
N ALA A 191 17.33 -1.43 -6.04
CA ALA A 191 17.98 -2.73 -6.01
C ALA A 191 17.00 -3.84 -5.59
N ARG A 192 16.25 -3.64 -4.49
CA ARG A 192 15.22 -4.58 -4.04
C ARG A 192 14.13 -4.78 -5.09
N PHE A 193 13.62 -3.68 -5.67
CA PHE A 193 12.63 -3.72 -6.75
C PHE A 193 13.10 -4.59 -7.93
N ARG A 194 14.34 -4.36 -8.41
CA ARG A 194 14.93 -5.12 -9.53
C ARG A 194 15.13 -6.60 -9.18
N ILE A 195 15.57 -6.92 -7.97
CA ILE A 195 15.74 -8.31 -7.50
C ILE A 195 14.40 -9.05 -7.52
N LEU A 196 13.36 -8.45 -6.92
CA LEU A 196 12.02 -9.05 -6.90
C LEU A 196 11.44 -9.24 -8.29
N LYS A 197 11.70 -8.28 -9.19
CA LYS A 197 11.32 -8.38 -10.59
C LYS A 197 12.01 -9.52 -11.31
N LYS A 198 13.33 -9.62 -11.16
CA LYS A 198 14.15 -10.67 -11.78
C LYS A 198 13.73 -12.07 -11.29
N ARG A 199 13.39 -12.19 -10.00
CA ARG A 199 12.86 -13.41 -9.37
C ARG A 199 11.36 -13.66 -9.65
N LYS A 200 10.68 -12.77 -10.40
CA LYS A 200 9.24 -12.87 -10.69
C LYS A 200 8.35 -12.92 -9.44
N LEU A 201 8.83 -12.35 -8.33
CA LEU A 201 8.11 -12.28 -7.05
C LEU A 201 7.20 -11.06 -6.93
N SER A 202 7.41 -10.05 -7.78
CA SER A 202 6.63 -8.82 -7.82
C SER A 202 6.12 -8.51 -9.23
N SER A 203 4.88 -8.01 -9.32
CA SER A 203 4.28 -7.52 -10.56
C SER A 203 4.30 -6.00 -10.69
N GLN A 204 4.80 -5.25 -9.71
CA GLN A 204 4.83 -3.78 -9.69
C GLN A 204 5.52 -3.12 -10.92
N PRO A 205 5.19 -1.92 -11.38
CA PRO A 205 4.15 -1.08 -10.84
C PRO A 205 2.77 -1.68 -11.11
N LEU A 206 1.91 -1.63 -10.09
CA LEU A 206 0.54 -2.13 -10.18
C LEU A 206 -0.37 -0.99 -10.64
N PRO A 207 -1.35 -1.23 -11.54
CA PRO A 207 -2.42 -0.28 -11.78
C PRO A 207 -3.27 -0.08 -10.52
N ILE A 208 -3.83 1.12 -10.33
CA ILE A 208 -4.67 1.45 -9.17
C ILE A 208 -6.07 0.82 -9.28
N GLU A 209 -6.73 0.94 -10.43
CA GLU A 209 -8.04 0.36 -10.74
C GLU A 209 -8.03 -0.45 -12.04
N PRO A 210 -9.05 -1.29 -12.32
CA PRO A 210 -8.87 -2.44 -13.18
C PRO A 210 -8.76 -2.04 -14.66
N CYS A 211 -7.52 -2.06 -15.15
CA CYS A 211 -7.22 -2.43 -16.54
C CYS A 211 -6.92 -3.95 -16.67
N GLY A 212 -7.28 -4.75 -15.65
CA GLY A 212 -7.12 -6.21 -15.61
C GLY A 212 -6.85 -6.78 -14.22
N LYS A 213 -6.76 -8.12 -14.14
CA LYS A 213 -6.36 -8.85 -12.93
C LYS A 213 -4.92 -8.49 -12.57
N ARG A 214 -4.67 -8.06 -11.31
CA ARG A 214 -3.43 -7.56 -10.66
C ARG A 214 -3.33 -6.04 -10.50
N SER A 215 -4.36 -5.43 -9.91
CA SER A 215 -4.34 -4.03 -9.46
C SER A 215 -4.05 -3.91 -7.95
N LEU A 216 -3.75 -2.69 -7.48
CA LEU A 216 -3.68 -2.40 -6.04
C LEU A 216 -5.01 -2.70 -5.34
N LYS A 217 -6.14 -2.32 -5.97
CA LYS A 217 -7.48 -2.61 -5.45
C LYS A 217 -7.69 -4.11 -5.22
N GLU A 218 -7.36 -4.94 -6.21
CA GLU A 218 -7.48 -6.39 -6.07
C GLU A 218 -6.55 -6.94 -4.98
N LEU A 219 -5.34 -6.41 -4.86
CA LEU A 219 -4.41 -6.83 -3.82
C LEU A 219 -4.94 -6.49 -2.41
N LEU A 220 -5.53 -5.29 -2.25
CA LEU A 220 -6.22 -4.89 -1.03
C LEU A 220 -7.43 -5.81 -0.76
N SER A 221 -8.26 -6.10 -1.75
CA SER A 221 -9.40 -7.03 -1.61
C SER A 221 -8.97 -8.45 -1.21
N LEU A 222 -7.84 -8.95 -1.76
CA LEU A 222 -7.32 -10.28 -1.42
C LEU A 222 -6.80 -10.36 0.02
N VAL A 223 -6.23 -9.28 0.55
CA VAL A 223 -5.66 -9.23 1.90
C VAL A 223 -6.71 -8.86 2.93
N MET A 224 -7.47 -7.78 2.70
CA MET A 224 -8.42 -7.24 3.67
C MET A 224 -9.84 -7.77 3.49
N GLY A 225 -10.15 -8.45 2.39
CA GLY A 225 -11.51 -8.81 1.98
C GLY A 225 -12.11 -7.77 1.03
N ASP A 226 -13.13 -8.16 0.26
CA ASP A 226 -13.71 -7.27 -0.75
C ASP A 226 -14.48 -6.12 -0.09
N CYS A 227 -14.12 -4.89 -0.45
CA CYS A 227 -14.75 -3.68 0.07
C CYS A 227 -15.03 -2.72 -1.10
N GLU A 228 -16.29 -2.33 -1.26
CA GLU A 228 -16.67 -1.37 -2.30
C GLU A 228 -16.38 0.08 -1.89
N ASP A 229 -16.49 0.37 -0.60
CA ASP A 229 -16.28 1.70 -0.02
C ASP A 229 -14.87 1.87 0.57
N TYR A 230 -14.29 3.04 0.34
CA TYR A 230 -13.00 3.44 0.89
C TYR A 230 -13.02 3.50 2.42
N SER A 231 -14.13 3.90 3.02
CA SER A 231 -14.25 3.99 4.47
C SER A 231 -14.17 2.62 5.14
N GLU A 232 -14.74 1.58 4.53
CA GLU A 232 -14.61 0.20 5.04
C GLU A 232 -13.18 -0.33 4.92
N LEU A 233 -12.44 0.03 3.86
CA LEU A 233 -11.01 -0.29 3.76
C LEU A 233 -10.21 0.37 4.90
N PHE A 234 -10.45 1.66 5.18
CA PHE A 234 -9.80 2.36 6.27
C PHE A 234 -10.17 1.80 7.64
N LYS A 235 -11.43 1.42 7.84
CA LYS A 235 -11.90 0.76 9.07
C LYS A 235 -11.08 -0.50 9.35
N ARG A 236 -10.98 -1.41 8.37
CA ARG A 236 -10.22 -2.66 8.50
C ARG A 236 -8.73 -2.42 8.73
N ALA A 237 -8.12 -1.51 7.98
CA ALA A 237 -6.71 -1.17 8.15
C ALA A 237 -6.43 -0.52 9.51
N TYR A 238 -7.35 0.34 9.99
CA TYR A 238 -7.24 0.93 11.32
C TYR A 238 -7.28 -0.16 12.40
N THR A 239 -8.30 -1.04 12.38
CA THR A 239 -8.42 -2.19 13.28
C THR A 239 -7.16 -3.05 13.29
N LEU A 240 -6.61 -3.37 12.10
CA LEU A 240 -5.40 -4.17 11.95
C LEU A 240 -4.16 -3.52 12.58
N SER A 241 -4.08 -2.19 12.52
CA SER A 241 -2.95 -1.40 13.03
C SER A 241 -2.97 -1.18 14.54
N ARG A 242 -4.07 -1.50 15.24
CA ARG A 242 -4.20 -1.28 16.69
C ARG A 242 -3.40 -2.29 17.48
N ILE A 243 -2.98 -1.94 18.69
CA ILE A 243 -2.35 -2.87 19.63
C ILE A 243 -3.46 -3.70 20.30
N ASP A 244 -3.19 -4.99 20.44
CA ASP A 244 -4.00 -6.01 21.14
C ASP A 244 -3.88 -5.84 22.66
N ASP A 245 -4.26 -4.66 23.15
CA ASP A 245 -4.29 -4.26 24.56
C ASP A 245 -5.50 -3.34 24.77
N GLU A 246 -6.39 -3.66 25.71
CA GLU A 246 -7.62 -2.89 26.01
C GLU A 246 -7.38 -1.40 26.22
N ARG A 247 -6.18 -1.00 26.67
CA ARG A 247 -5.82 0.41 26.90
C ARG A 247 -5.37 1.13 25.63
N LEU A 248 -5.01 0.39 24.59
CA LEU A 248 -4.36 0.88 23.35
C LEU A 248 -5.14 0.52 22.07
N VAL A 249 -6.29 -0.15 22.19
CA VAL A 249 -7.19 -0.45 21.05
C VAL A 249 -7.84 0.79 20.44
N GLY A 250 -7.74 1.96 21.11
CA GLY A 250 -8.25 3.23 20.59
C GLY A 250 -9.75 3.18 20.27
N GLY A 251 -10.55 2.66 21.20
CA GLY A 251 -12.01 2.51 21.10
C GLY A 251 -12.51 1.33 20.25
N THR A 252 -11.63 0.64 19.52
CA THR A 252 -12.00 -0.53 18.72
C THR A 252 -12.27 -1.73 19.62
N PRO A 253 -13.33 -2.54 19.40
CA PRO A 253 -13.53 -3.78 20.14
C PRO A 253 -12.32 -4.71 20.04
N LEU A 254 -11.79 -5.17 21.18
CA LEU A 254 -10.57 -6.01 21.21
C LEU A 254 -10.76 -7.31 20.43
N GLU A 255 -11.93 -7.93 20.54
CA GLU A 255 -12.26 -9.17 19.80
C GLU A 255 -12.14 -8.99 18.28
N ASP A 256 -12.52 -7.82 17.75
CA ASP A 256 -12.40 -7.51 16.33
C ASP A 256 -10.93 -7.34 15.92
N VAL A 257 -10.13 -6.67 16.75
CA VAL A 257 -8.67 -6.51 16.55
C VAL A 257 -7.99 -7.87 16.51
N GLU A 258 -8.27 -8.74 17.49
CA GLU A 258 -7.69 -10.08 17.57
C GLU A 258 -8.10 -10.97 16.40
N ARG A 259 -9.38 -10.92 16.00
CA ARG A 259 -9.90 -11.70 14.87
C ARG A 259 -9.23 -11.29 13.56
N GLU A 260 -9.22 -10.00 13.23
CA GLU A 260 -8.60 -9.52 12.00
C GLU A 260 -7.09 -9.75 11.96
N LYS A 261 -6.38 -9.53 13.09
CA LYS A 261 -4.95 -9.83 13.17
C LYS A 261 -4.65 -11.31 12.96
N ARG A 262 -5.40 -12.22 13.59
CA ARG A 262 -5.21 -13.68 13.42
C ARG A 262 -5.35 -14.08 11.96
N ARG A 263 -6.42 -13.60 11.32
CA ARG A 263 -6.70 -13.83 9.89
C ARG A 263 -5.54 -13.37 9.00
N VAL A 264 -5.12 -12.11 9.12
CA VAL A 264 -4.05 -11.54 8.28
C VAL A 264 -2.68 -12.14 8.59
N LYS A 265 -2.37 -12.42 9.86
CA LYS A 265 -1.14 -13.15 10.25
C LYS A 265 -1.10 -14.52 9.61
N ARG A 266 -2.24 -15.23 9.52
CA ARG A 266 -2.31 -16.53 8.86
C ARG A 266 -2.04 -16.44 7.37
N ILE A 267 -2.59 -15.44 6.68
CA ILE A 267 -2.28 -15.17 5.27
C ILE A 267 -0.77 -14.95 5.09
N ARG A 268 -0.17 -14.06 5.90
CA ARG A 268 1.26 -13.75 5.85
C ARG A 268 2.14 -14.97 6.13
N GLU A 269 1.76 -15.81 7.10
CA GLU A 269 2.48 -17.04 7.42
C GLU A 269 2.51 -18.01 6.23
N VAL A 270 1.37 -18.19 5.54
CA VAL A 270 1.31 -19.05 4.35
C VAL A 270 2.10 -18.44 3.19
N ILE A 271 2.07 -17.11 3.00
CA ILE A 271 2.94 -16.42 2.03
C ILE A 271 4.41 -16.69 2.36
N GLY A 272 4.84 -16.50 3.61
CA GLY A 272 6.21 -16.72 4.05
C GLY A 272 6.69 -18.16 3.83
N LYS A 273 5.88 -19.15 4.21
CA LYS A 273 6.17 -20.57 3.95
C LYS A 273 6.29 -20.86 2.45
N THR A 274 5.41 -20.27 1.64
CA THR A 274 5.43 -20.43 0.19
C THR A 274 6.69 -19.82 -0.43
N LEU A 275 7.06 -18.60 -0.02
CA LEU A 275 8.29 -17.92 -0.47
C LEU A 275 9.54 -18.71 -0.09
N ALA A 276 9.67 -19.14 1.17
CA ALA A 276 10.81 -19.94 1.62
C ALA A 276 10.92 -21.27 0.86
N THR A 277 9.79 -21.91 0.56
CA THR A 277 9.76 -23.15 -0.24
C THR A 277 10.21 -22.90 -1.69
N ILE A 278 9.74 -21.81 -2.31
CA ILE A 278 10.17 -21.44 -3.67
C ILE A 278 11.67 -21.13 -3.69
N GLU A 279 12.17 -20.40 -2.70
CA GLU A 279 13.60 -20.10 -2.57
C GLU A 279 14.43 -21.38 -2.43
N ASN A 280 14.00 -22.33 -1.58
CA ASN A 280 14.69 -23.62 -1.44
C ASN A 280 14.66 -24.49 -2.71
N LEU A 281 13.63 -24.35 -3.55
CA LEU A 281 13.50 -25.08 -4.81
C LEU A 281 14.26 -24.46 -5.99
N THR A 282 14.76 -23.22 -5.82
CA THR A 282 15.46 -22.49 -6.88
C THR A 282 16.93 -22.34 -6.53
N SER A 283 17.82 -22.50 -7.51
CA SER A 283 19.26 -22.28 -7.27
C SER A 283 19.57 -20.80 -7.03
N GLU A 284 20.70 -20.50 -6.38
CA GLU A 284 21.19 -19.12 -6.20
C GLU A 284 21.39 -18.36 -7.53
N ARG A 285 21.48 -19.07 -8.66
CA ARG A 285 21.56 -18.45 -9.99
C ARG A 285 20.20 -17.86 -10.36
N VAL A 286 20.07 -16.56 -10.10
CA VAL A 286 18.87 -15.76 -10.36
C VAL A 286 18.43 -15.87 -11.82
N GLY A 287 17.35 -16.62 -12.07
CA GLY A 287 16.66 -16.67 -13.37
C GLY A 287 16.18 -18.06 -13.79
N GLU A 288 16.86 -19.13 -13.38
CA GLU A 288 16.52 -20.50 -13.75
C GLU A 288 15.58 -21.14 -12.72
N GLY A 289 14.50 -21.77 -13.18
CA GLY A 289 13.57 -22.54 -12.33
C GLY A 289 12.48 -21.74 -11.61
N TRP A 290 12.55 -20.40 -11.53
CA TRP A 290 11.55 -19.59 -10.83
C TRP A 290 10.13 -19.72 -11.36
N ASP A 291 9.95 -19.76 -12.68
CA ASP A 291 8.61 -19.95 -13.29
C ASP A 291 8.00 -21.30 -12.90
N LEU A 292 8.82 -22.36 -12.89
CA LEU A 292 8.39 -23.72 -12.54
C LEU A 292 8.09 -23.80 -11.04
N ALA A 293 8.93 -23.22 -10.18
CA ALA A 293 8.71 -23.18 -8.74
C ALA A 293 7.42 -22.41 -8.38
N LEU A 294 7.15 -21.28 -9.04
CA LEU A 294 5.92 -20.52 -8.86
C LEU A 294 4.67 -21.30 -9.31
N LEU A 295 4.75 -22.04 -10.41
CA LEU A 295 3.65 -22.91 -10.84
C LEU A 295 3.46 -24.12 -9.93
N ALA A 296 4.55 -24.73 -9.47
CA ALA A 296 4.50 -25.82 -8.49
C ALA A 296 3.84 -25.34 -7.19
N ALA A 297 4.16 -24.14 -6.74
CA ALA A 297 3.49 -23.50 -5.61
C ALA A 297 1.99 -23.28 -5.88
N HIS A 298 1.58 -22.91 -7.10
CA HIS A 298 0.17 -22.76 -7.46
C HIS A 298 -0.59 -24.09 -7.37
N VAL A 299 0.01 -25.17 -7.88
CA VAL A 299 -0.56 -26.53 -7.81
C VAL A 299 -0.62 -27.00 -6.35
N PHE A 300 0.42 -26.75 -5.57
CA PHE A 300 0.45 -27.07 -4.15
C PHE A 300 -0.66 -26.33 -3.38
N ALA A 301 -0.83 -25.02 -3.60
CA ALA A 301 -1.90 -24.25 -2.97
C ALA A 301 -3.29 -24.80 -3.31
N ARG A 302 -3.54 -25.19 -4.58
CA ARG A 302 -4.79 -25.87 -4.97
C ARG A 302 -5.00 -27.19 -4.23
N ARG A 303 -3.94 -28.00 -4.09
CA ARG A 303 -4.00 -29.26 -3.35
C ARG A 303 -4.31 -29.04 -1.86
N GLN A 304 -3.75 -28.00 -1.25
CA GLN A 304 -4.03 -27.66 0.15
C GLN A 304 -5.48 -27.22 0.34
N ILE A 305 -6.02 -26.39 -0.57
CA ILE A 305 -7.44 -25.99 -0.55
C ILE A 305 -8.37 -27.21 -0.58
N ALA A 306 -8.06 -28.24 -1.38
CA ALA A 306 -8.87 -29.45 -1.46
C ALA A 306 -8.76 -30.37 -0.22
N ARG A 307 -7.71 -30.23 0.59
CA ARG A 307 -7.46 -31.07 1.77
C ARG A 307 -7.97 -30.46 3.08
N LEU A 308 -8.15 -29.15 3.10
CA LEU A 308 -8.53 -28.40 4.28
C LEU A 308 -10.06 -28.33 4.37
N GLU A 309 -10.70 -29.47 4.62
CA GLU A 309 -12.10 -29.51 5.04
C GLU A 309 -12.17 -29.13 6.53
N GLY A 310 -13.01 -28.15 6.89
CA GLY A 310 -13.27 -27.75 8.29
C GLY A 310 -12.28 -26.78 8.95
N LYS A 311 -11.24 -26.28 8.25
CA LYS A 311 -10.29 -25.26 8.78
C LYS A 311 -10.39 -23.94 8.00
N GLU A 312 -11.40 -23.12 8.31
CA GLU A 312 -11.78 -21.93 7.52
C GLU A 312 -10.66 -20.90 7.32
N GLU A 313 -9.95 -20.48 8.38
CA GLU A 313 -8.90 -19.46 8.29
C GLU A 313 -7.71 -19.91 7.42
N LEU A 314 -7.34 -21.18 7.56
CA LEU A 314 -6.28 -21.83 6.78
C LEU A 314 -6.67 -21.92 5.30
N LEU A 315 -7.92 -22.29 5.05
CA LEU A 315 -8.50 -22.36 3.72
C LEU A 315 -8.49 -20.99 3.05
N GLU A 316 -8.86 -19.93 3.77
CA GLU A 316 -8.79 -18.55 3.28
C GLU A 316 -7.36 -18.16 2.90
N ALA A 317 -6.39 -18.41 3.78
CA ALA A 317 -4.99 -18.09 3.52
C ALA A 317 -4.44 -18.76 2.24
N TYR A 318 -4.74 -20.05 2.03
CA TYR A 318 -4.35 -20.73 0.80
C TYR A 318 -5.12 -20.26 -0.44
N LYS A 319 -6.41 -19.88 -0.31
CA LYS A 319 -7.18 -19.24 -1.40
C LYS A 319 -6.53 -17.92 -1.81
N CYS A 320 -6.14 -17.08 -0.85
CA CYS A 320 -5.42 -15.83 -1.09
C CYS A 320 -4.11 -16.10 -1.84
N VAL A 321 -3.24 -16.97 -1.30
CA VAL A 321 -1.95 -17.33 -1.91
C VAL A 321 -2.10 -17.88 -3.34
N ARG A 322 -3.13 -18.69 -3.60
CA ARG A 322 -3.42 -19.21 -4.94
C ARG A 322 -3.65 -18.09 -5.96
N GLU A 323 -4.37 -17.03 -5.58
CA GLU A 323 -4.64 -15.90 -6.47
C GLU A 323 -3.42 -14.98 -6.66
N LEU A 324 -2.53 -14.90 -5.66
CA LEU A 324 -1.25 -14.18 -5.78
C LEU A 324 -0.25 -14.87 -6.71
N LEU A 325 -0.38 -16.18 -6.90
CA LEU A 325 0.49 -16.99 -7.75
C LEU A 325 0.12 -16.92 -9.24
N PRO A 326 1.09 -17.02 -10.16
CA PRO A 326 0.81 -17.04 -11.59
C PRO A 326 0.07 -18.31 -12.00
N LYS A 327 -0.90 -18.16 -12.90
CA LYS A 327 -1.67 -19.28 -13.49
C LYS A 327 -1.05 -19.84 -14.78
N ARG A 328 0.02 -19.20 -15.28
CA ARG A 328 0.70 -19.53 -16.55
C ARG A 328 2.19 -19.22 -16.43
N LEU A 329 3.02 -19.98 -17.16
CA LEU A 329 4.46 -19.74 -17.30
C LEU A 329 4.74 -18.30 -17.78
N GLY A 330 5.85 -17.73 -17.31
CA GLY A 330 6.31 -16.40 -17.72
C GLY A 330 5.63 -15.22 -17.02
N LYS A 331 4.57 -15.43 -16.23
CA LYS A 331 3.92 -14.37 -15.45
C LYS A 331 4.54 -14.25 -14.06
N GLY A 332 4.75 -13.01 -13.59
CA GLY A 332 5.16 -12.74 -12.22
C GLY A 332 4.11 -13.15 -11.18
N SER A 333 4.49 -13.26 -9.92
CA SER A 333 3.57 -13.38 -8.79
C SER A 333 3.33 -12.01 -8.12
N LEU A 334 2.40 -12.01 -7.16
CA LEU A 334 2.12 -10.91 -6.24
C LEU A 334 2.50 -11.28 -4.79
N LEU A 335 3.22 -12.39 -4.57
CA LEU A 335 3.51 -12.89 -3.21
C LEU A 335 4.30 -11.85 -2.39
N SER A 336 5.35 -11.31 -2.99
CA SER A 336 6.19 -10.30 -2.35
C SER A 336 5.48 -8.95 -2.21
N ASP A 337 4.54 -8.66 -3.11
CA ASP A 337 3.73 -7.45 -3.08
C ASP A 337 2.72 -7.53 -1.93
N ALA A 338 2.09 -8.70 -1.74
CA ALA A 338 1.15 -8.95 -0.65
C ALA A 338 1.83 -8.93 0.73
N ASP A 339 2.99 -9.59 0.90
CA ASP A 339 3.70 -9.58 2.19
C ASP A 339 4.07 -8.15 2.62
N ARG A 340 4.60 -7.34 1.69
CA ARG A 340 4.89 -5.92 1.95
C ARG A 340 3.65 -5.10 2.25
N LEU A 341 2.57 -5.33 1.50
CA LEU A 341 1.30 -4.66 1.75
C LEU A 341 0.77 -4.98 3.16
N ILE A 342 0.84 -6.25 3.58
CA ILE A 342 0.44 -6.67 4.92
C ILE A 342 1.29 -5.96 5.99
N GLN A 343 2.60 -5.86 5.78
CA GLN A 343 3.50 -5.15 6.70
C GLN A 343 3.14 -3.66 6.81
N ILE A 344 2.88 -3.00 5.67
CA ILE A 344 2.43 -1.61 5.61
C ILE A 344 1.10 -1.44 6.36
N LEU A 345 0.10 -2.29 6.08
CA LEU A 345 -1.22 -2.26 6.72
C LEU A 345 -1.15 -2.54 8.23
N GLY A 346 -0.22 -3.38 8.66
CA GLY A 346 0.01 -3.69 10.08
C GLY A 346 0.60 -2.54 10.89
N GLY A 347 1.17 -1.51 10.23
CA GLY A 347 1.60 -0.26 10.87
C GLY A 347 2.61 -0.43 12.02
N GLY A 348 3.42 -1.48 12.02
CA GLY A 348 4.43 -1.77 13.05
C GLY A 348 3.95 -2.68 14.18
N VAL A 349 2.71 -3.17 14.12
CA VAL A 349 2.08 -3.94 15.21
C VAL A 349 1.88 -5.42 14.87
N LEU A 350 1.97 -5.80 13.59
CA LEU A 350 1.58 -7.12 13.08
C LEU A 350 2.70 -8.16 12.98
#